data_AF-A0A932KF13-F1
#
_entry.id   AF-A0A932KF13-F1
#
_cell.length_a   1.000
_cell.length_b   1.000
_cell.length_c   1.000
_cell.angle_alpha   90.00
_cell.angle_beta   90.00
_cell.angle_gamma   90.00
#
_symmetry.space_group_name_H-M   'P 1'
#
loop_
_entity.id
_entity.type
_entity.pdbx_description
1 polymer ?
#
loop_
_entity_poly.entity_id
_entity_poly.type
_entity_poly.pdbx_seq_one_letter_code
_entity_poly.pdbx_strand_id
1 'polypeptide(L)'
;MIQGLLIRFAASCDGGGFFGLPKWYKYLDGVPQSSGCVPKISGISDVWLIVAAIIEILLRIAALVAIGFVVWGGIQFISSQGEPDKTSKARNIIINALVGLVITIGASTVVSFVAGSIN
;
A
#
# COMPACT_ATOMS: atom_id res chain seq x y z
N MET A 1 -13.83 10.76 -37.31
CA MET A 1 -12.46 10.86 -36.77
C MET A 1 -12.30 11.91 -35.64
N ILE A 2 -13.26 12.83 -35.43
CA ILE A 2 -13.14 13.93 -34.43
C ILE A 2 -13.74 13.56 -33.05
N GLN A 3 -14.64 12.57 -32.97
CA GLN A 3 -15.23 12.10 -31.70
C GLN A 3 -14.25 11.30 -30.81
N GLY A 4 -13.13 10.80 -31.35
CA GLY A 4 -12.11 10.10 -30.56
C GLY A 4 -11.17 11.01 -29.78
N LEU A 5 -11.07 12.30 -30.17
CA LEU A 5 -10.15 13.25 -29.55
C LEU A 5 -10.72 13.87 -28.27
N LEU A 6 -12.04 14.09 -28.20
CA LEU A 6 -12.67 14.71 -27.01
C LEU A 6 -12.80 13.77 -25.81
N ILE A 7 -12.84 12.44 -26.04
CA ILE A 7 -12.88 11.44 -24.96
C ILE A 7 -11.53 11.37 -24.23
N ARG A 8 -10.42 11.74 -24.88
CA ARG A 8 -9.07 11.72 -24.32
C ARG A 8 -8.82 12.80 -23.24
N PHE A 9 -9.64 13.85 -23.19
CA PHE A 9 -9.46 14.97 -22.27
C PHE A 9 -10.41 14.96 -21.05
N ALA A 10 -11.47 14.15 -21.06
CA ALA A 10 -12.53 14.22 -20.04
C ALA A 10 -12.46 13.15 -18.93
N ALA A 11 -11.56 12.16 -19.03
CA ALA A 11 -11.42 11.16 -17.99
C ALA A 11 -9.95 10.77 -17.84
N SER A 12 -9.16 11.65 -17.23
CA SER A 12 -8.01 11.13 -16.50
C SER A 12 -8.58 10.15 -15.48
N CYS A 13 -8.44 8.85 -15.75
CA CYS A 13 -8.70 7.78 -14.79
C CYS A 13 -7.80 7.86 -13.55
N ASP A 14 -7.08 8.96 -13.39
CA ASP A 14 -6.32 9.37 -12.23
C ASP A 14 -7.25 10.17 -11.27
N GLY A 15 -8.31 9.51 -10.82
CA GLY A 15 -9.12 10.00 -9.71
C GLY A 15 -8.33 9.80 -8.43
N GLY A 16 -7.82 10.89 -7.86
CA GLY A 16 -7.10 10.89 -6.59
C GLY A 16 -7.91 10.17 -5.50
N GLY A 17 -7.30 9.19 -4.86
CA GLY A 17 -7.96 8.38 -3.86
C GLY A 17 -8.17 9.13 -2.54
N PHE A 18 -9.23 8.73 -1.85
CA PHE A 18 -9.60 9.21 -0.52
C PHE A 18 -8.43 9.01 0.45
N PHE A 19 -8.07 10.06 1.19
CA PHE A 19 -6.88 10.10 2.08
C PHE A 19 -5.50 9.96 1.41
N GLY A 20 -5.39 10.23 0.10
CA GLY A 20 -4.12 10.08 -0.61
C GLY A 20 -3.68 8.61 -0.71
N LEU A 21 -4.57 7.67 -0.43
CA LEU A 21 -4.37 6.26 -0.65
C LEU A 21 -4.65 5.95 -2.14
N PRO A 22 -3.76 5.25 -2.84
CA PRO A 22 -4.06 4.81 -4.18
C PRO A 22 -5.27 3.87 -4.14
N LYS A 23 -6.07 3.88 -5.19
CA LYS A 23 -7.17 2.93 -5.36
C LYS A 23 -6.64 1.53 -5.72
N TRP A 24 -7.39 0.50 -5.36
CA TRP A 24 -7.02 -0.91 -5.62
C TRP A 24 -6.82 -1.23 -7.11
N TYR A 25 -7.36 -0.43 -8.02
CA TYR A 25 -7.24 -0.59 -9.47
C TYR A 25 -6.34 0.45 -10.15
N LYS A 26 -5.44 1.10 -9.41
CA LYS A 26 -4.55 2.16 -9.92
C LYS A 26 -3.70 1.73 -11.13
N TYR A 27 -3.26 0.48 -11.16
CA TYR A 27 -2.36 -0.04 -12.20
C TYR A 27 -3.07 -0.70 -13.38
N LEU A 28 -4.40 -0.61 -13.47
CA LEU A 28 -5.16 -1.23 -14.55
C LEU A 28 -5.54 -0.23 -15.62
N ASP A 29 -5.54 -0.71 -16.87
CA ASP A 29 -6.03 0.06 -18.01
C ASP A 29 -7.52 0.37 -17.85
N GLY A 30 -7.84 1.66 -17.78
CA GLY A 30 -9.19 2.17 -17.68
C GLY A 30 -9.77 2.50 -19.04
N VAL A 31 -10.98 2.03 -19.33
CA VAL A 31 -11.75 2.53 -20.48
C VAL A 31 -12.65 3.69 -20.02
N PRO A 32 -12.68 4.82 -20.75
CA PRO A 32 -13.54 5.94 -20.40
C PRO A 32 -15.00 5.62 -20.74
N GLN A 33 -15.91 5.77 -19.78
CA GLN A 33 -17.36 5.63 -19.97
C GLN A 33 -18.09 6.87 -19.42
N SER A 34 -19.30 7.18 -19.93
CA SER A 34 -19.98 8.46 -19.69
C SER A 34 -20.37 8.75 -18.23
N SER A 35 -20.15 7.81 -17.32
CA SER A 35 -20.41 7.95 -15.87
C SER A 35 -19.21 7.56 -15.00
N GLY A 36 -18.02 7.35 -15.57
CA GLY A 36 -16.80 7.07 -14.79
C GLY A 36 -15.79 6.15 -15.49
N CYS A 37 -14.68 5.89 -14.81
CA CYS A 37 -13.64 4.99 -15.28
C CYS A 37 -13.87 3.57 -14.74
N VAL A 38 -13.94 2.58 -15.64
CA VAL A 38 -14.08 1.15 -15.29
C VAL A 38 -12.79 0.42 -15.66
N PRO A 39 -12.16 -0.33 -14.73
CA PRO A 39 -10.95 -1.08 -15.03
C PRO A 39 -11.27 -2.27 -15.94
N LYS A 40 -10.44 -2.49 -16.97
CA LYS A 40 -10.52 -3.68 -17.84
C LYS A 40 -9.58 -4.77 -17.32
N ILE A 41 -10.11 -5.98 -17.17
CA ILE A 41 -9.31 -7.19 -16.86
C ILE A 41 -9.22 -8.03 -18.14
N SER A 42 -8.02 -8.13 -18.71
CA SER A 42 -7.74 -8.80 -19.98
C SER A 42 -6.85 -10.04 -19.80
N GLY A 43 -6.12 -10.18 -18.69
CA GLY A 43 -5.23 -11.33 -18.46
C GLY A 43 -4.75 -11.52 -17.03
N ILE A 44 -3.91 -12.55 -16.83
CA ILE A 44 -3.32 -12.90 -15.52
C ILE A 44 -2.32 -11.83 -15.05
N SER A 45 -1.71 -11.08 -15.96
CA SER A 45 -0.87 -9.91 -15.66
C SER A 45 -1.61 -8.86 -14.84
N ASP A 46 -2.90 -8.66 -15.12
CA ASP A 46 -3.72 -7.65 -14.43
C ASP A 46 -3.97 -8.02 -12.97
N VAL A 47 -4.04 -9.33 -12.67
CA VAL A 47 -4.12 -9.83 -11.29
C VAL A 47 -2.89 -9.41 -10.50
N TRP A 48 -1.69 -9.54 -11.09
CA TRP A 48 -0.45 -9.10 -10.46
C TRP A 48 -0.41 -7.59 -10.25
N LEU A 49 -0.94 -6.80 -11.19
CA LEU A 49 -1.05 -5.34 -11.08
C LEU A 49 -2.02 -4.90 -9.98
N ILE A 50 -3.14 -5.62 -9.80
CA ILE A 50 -4.07 -5.40 -8.67
C ILE A 50 -3.37 -5.70 -7.35
N VAL A 51 -2.64 -6.81 -7.26
CA VAL A 51 -1.91 -7.18 -6.05
C VAL A 51 -0.85 -6.13 -5.71
N ALA A 52 -0.12 -5.62 -6.70
CA ALA A 52 0.84 -4.53 -6.51
C ALA A 52 0.18 -3.24 -5.99
N ALA A 53 -0.99 -2.86 -6.52
CA ALA A 53 -1.77 -1.72 -6.02
C ALA A 53 -2.19 -1.91 -4.55
N ILE A 54 -2.71 -3.09 -4.22
CA ILE A 54 -3.12 -3.42 -2.86
C ILE A 54 -1.92 -3.35 -1.91
N ILE A 55 -0.78 -3.90 -2.31
CA ILE A 55 0.44 -3.87 -1.49
C ILE A 55 0.88 -2.43 -1.26
N GLU A 56 0.87 -1.55 -2.27
CA GLU A 56 1.18 -0.13 -2.08
C GLU A 56 0.25 0.54 -1.03
N ILE A 57 -1.03 0.18 -1.02
CA ILE A 57 -1.98 0.65 0.00
C ILE A 57 -1.58 0.12 1.38
N LEU A 58 -1.28 -1.18 1.49
CA LEU A 58 -0.84 -1.79 2.75
C LEU A 58 0.47 -1.18 3.25
N LEU A 59 1.44 -0.91 2.37
CA LEU A 59 2.71 -0.26 2.74
C LEU A 59 2.46 1.11 3.38
N ARG A 60 1.56 1.92 2.80
CA ARG A 60 1.20 3.24 3.32
C ARG A 60 0.52 3.13 4.68
N ILE A 61 -0.41 2.19 4.85
CA ILE A 61 -1.10 1.95 6.13
C ILE A 61 -0.11 1.41 7.18
N ALA A 62 0.75 0.47 6.79
CA ALA A 62 1.75 -0.13 7.66
C ALA A 62 2.74 0.93 8.17
N ALA A 63 3.16 1.88 7.32
CA ALA A 63 4.01 2.99 7.74
C ALA A 63 3.34 3.86 8.82
N LEU A 64 2.06 4.21 8.64
CA LEU A 64 1.30 4.97 9.64
C LEU A 64 1.15 4.19 10.96
N VAL A 65 0.85 2.90 10.86
CA VAL A 65 0.70 2.01 12.02
C VAL A 65 2.03 1.79 12.75
N ALA A 66 3.13 1.65 12.04
CA ALA A 66 4.47 1.48 12.60
C ALA A 66 4.87 2.69 13.46
N ILE A 67 4.59 3.91 12.99
CA ILE A 67 4.80 5.13 13.78
C ILE A 67 4.01 5.07 15.10
N GLY A 68 2.74 4.63 15.04
CA GLY A 68 1.90 4.45 16.23
C GLY A 68 2.48 3.45 17.23
N PHE A 69 2.94 2.28 16.77
CA PHE A 69 3.54 1.26 17.63
C PHE A 69 4.86 1.71 18.26
N VAL A 70 5.69 2.47 17.53
CA VAL A 70 6.94 3.02 18.06
C VAL A 70 6.65 4.00 19.20
N VAL A 71 5.68 4.89 19.03
CA VAL A 71 5.28 5.85 20.08
C VAL A 71 4.74 5.11 21.30
N TRP A 72 3.86 4.14 21.10
CA TRP A 72 3.25 3.39 22.21
C TRP A 72 4.27 2.52 22.97
N GLY A 73 5.17 1.85 22.23
CA GLY A 73 6.27 1.08 22.79
C GLY A 73 7.29 1.96 23.54
N GLY A 74 7.57 3.15 23.03
CA GLY A 74 8.45 4.13 23.66
C GLY A 74 7.90 4.66 24.98
N ILE A 75 6.62 5.03 25.02
CA ILE A 75 5.96 5.47 26.27
C ILE A 75 5.96 4.35 27.31
N GLN A 76 5.65 3.12 26.90
CA GLN A 76 5.68 1.96 27.80
C GLN A 76 7.08 1.68 28.33
N PHE A 77 8.12 1.85 27.51
CA PHE A 77 9.52 1.67 27.91
C PHE A 77 9.92 2.68 28.99
N ILE A 78 9.57 3.96 28.82
CA ILE A 78 9.86 5.02 29.79
C ILE A 78 9.05 4.84 31.09
N SER A 79 7.78 4.43 30.97
CA SER A 79 6.88 4.22 32.13
C SER A 79 7.22 2.98 32.96
N SER A 80 8.08 2.09 32.47
CA SER A 80 8.39 0.80 33.13
C SER A 80 9.13 0.94 34.46
N GLN A 81 9.64 2.12 34.83
CA GLN A 81 10.25 2.44 36.14
C GLN A 81 11.31 1.42 36.65
N GLY A 82 11.88 0.59 35.77
CA GLY A 82 12.84 -0.46 36.13
C GLY A 82 12.24 -1.84 36.45
N GLU A 83 10.91 -2.02 36.38
CA GLU A 83 10.27 -3.33 36.57
C GLU A 83 10.55 -4.25 35.36
N PRO A 84 11.28 -5.37 35.52
CA PRO A 84 11.80 -6.17 34.42
C PRO A 84 10.70 -6.71 33.48
N ASP A 85 9.50 -6.97 34.02
CA ASP A 85 8.37 -7.49 33.24
C ASP A 85 7.83 -6.45 32.24
N LYS A 86 7.70 -5.19 32.67
CA LYS A 86 7.21 -4.09 31.82
C LYS A 86 8.25 -3.71 30.76
N THR A 87 9.54 -3.72 31.13
CA THR A 87 10.65 -3.44 30.21
C THR A 87 10.79 -4.52 29.15
N SER A 88 10.63 -5.80 29.53
CA SER A 88 10.63 -6.93 28.58
C SER A 88 9.45 -6.82 27.60
N LYS A 89 8.25 -6.50 28.10
CA LYS A 89 7.07 -6.32 27.26
C LYS A 89 7.23 -5.18 26.26
N ALA A 90 7.76 -4.03 26.70
CA ALA A 90 8.06 -2.90 25.81
C ALA A 90 9.08 -3.27 24.72
N ARG A 91 10.13 -4.03 25.08
CA ARG A 91 11.13 -4.51 24.12
C ARG A 91 10.53 -5.43 23.07
N ASN A 92 9.65 -6.36 23.48
CA ASN A 92 8.98 -7.27 22.55
C ASN A 92 8.06 -6.52 21.58
N ILE A 93 7.38 -5.47 22.03
CA ILE A 93 6.56 -4.61 21.14
C ILE A 93 7.45 -3.96 20.06
N ILE A 94 8.59 -3.40 20.46
CA ILE A 94 9.52 -2.75 19.52
C ILE A 94 10.12 -3.76 18.53
N ILE A 95 10.54 -4.94 19.01
CA ILE A 95 11.08 -6.00 18.15
C ILE A 95 10.02 -6.46 17.15
N ASN A 96 8.79 -6.70 17.59
CA ASN A 96 7.70 -7.12 16.72
C ASN A 96 7.36 -6.05 15.66
N ALA A 97 7.40 -4.77 16.02
CA ALA A 97 7.23 -3.67 15.07
C ALA A 97 8.35 -3.64 14.02
N LEU A 98 9.60 -3.87 14.42
CA LEU A 98 10.76 -3.99 13.53
C LEU A 98 10.65 -5.17 12.58
N VAL A 99 10.23 -6.34 13.07
CA VAL A 99 10.00 -7.53 12.23
C VAL A 99 8.95 -7.24 11.16
N GLY A 100 7.84 -6.58 11.54
CA GLY A 100 6.81 -6.15 10.58
C GLY A 100 7.36 -5.21 9.50
N LEU A 101 8.22 -4.26 9.88
CA LEU A 101 8.88 -3.36 8.94
C LEU A 101 9.78 -4.12 7.94
N VAL A 102 10.57 -5.09 8.43
CA VAL A 102 11.46 -5.89 7.58
C VAL A 102 10.65 -6.74 6.58
N ILE A 103 9.56 -7.37 7.02
CA ILE A 103 8.67 -8.14 6.13
C ILE A 103 8.07 -7.25 5.05
N THR A 104 7.65 -6.04 5.44
CA THR A 104 7.07 -5.02 4.55
C THR A 104 8.06 -4.63 3.44
N ILE A 105 9.33 -4.42 3.78
CA ILE A 105 10.39 -4.14 2.81
C ILE A 105 10.64 -5.35 1.92
N GLY A 106 10.77 -6.56 2.49
CA GLY A 106 10.99 -7.78 1.72
C GLY A 106 9.88 -8.10 0.73
N ALA A 107 8.62 -7.88 1.11
CA ALA A 107 7.46 -8.07 0.24
C ALA A 107 7.51 -7.16 -0.99
N SER A 108 7.94 -5.91 -0.85
CA SER A 108 8.05 -4.96 -1.98
C SER A 108 9.03 -5.44 -3.07
N THR A 109 10.13 -6.08 -2.66
CA THR A 109 11.12 -6.65 -3.57
C THR A 109 10.56 -7.82 -4.35
N VAL A 110 9.83 -8.72 -3.68
CA VAL A 110 9.20 -9.89 -4.32
C VAL A 110 8.17 -9.46 -5.36
N VAL A 111 7.33 -8.46 -5.04
CA VAL A 111 6.32 -7.94 -5.97
C VAL A 111 6.97 -7.33 -7.20
N SER A 112 8.02 -6.53 -7.01
CA SER A 112 8.76 -5.90 -8.11
C SER A 112 9.44 -6.93 -9.01
N PHE A 113 9.95 -8.02 -8.41
CA PHE A 113 10.54 -9.14 -9.16
C PHE A 113 9.51 -9.87 -10.03
N VAL A 114 8.32 -10.16 -9.48
CA VAL A 114 7.24 -10.80 -10.26
C VAL A 114 6.71 -9.86 -11.34
N ALA A 115 6.52 -8.58 -11.02
CA ALA A 115 6.07 -7.58 -12.00
C ALA A 115 7.08 -7.37 -13.14
N GLY A 116 8.38 -7.42 -12.84
CA GLY A 116 9.43 -7.35 -13.86
C GLY A 116 9.59 -8.63 -14.70
N SER A 117 9.09 -9.78 -14.22
CA SER A 117 9.16 -11.06 -14.94
C SER A 117 8.00 -11.26 -15.94
N ILE A 118 6.92 -10.50 -15.82
CA ILE A 118 5.72 -10.59 -16.68
C ILE A 118 5.72 -9.57 -17.84
N ASN A 119 6.73 -8.68 -17.91
CA ASN A 119 6.96 -7.73 -19.00
C ASN A 119 8.10 -8.22 -19.90
#